data_AF-A0A087BWU4-F1
#
_entry.id   AF-A0A087BWU4-F1
#
_cell.length_a   1.000
_cell.length_b   1.000
_cell.length_c   1.000
_cell.angle_alpha   90.00
_cell.angle_beta   90.00
_cell.angle_gamma   90.00
#
_symmetry.space_group_name_H-M   'P 1'
#
loop_
_entity.id
_entity.type
_entity.pdbx_description
1 polymer ?
#
loop_
_entity_poly.entity_id
_entity_poly.type
_entity_poly.pdbx_seq_one_letter_code
_entity_poly.pdbx_strand_id
1 'polypeptide(L)'
;MVDPGAVRIMRSNHGIDLSGKHPKRLDEVGGIDVLVTMGCGVACPYVPGALLVKWDIPDPMGGSDEAYDEVIELIRSKVKVLIIELGCRCEIFRRASPL
;
A
#
# COMPACT_ATOMS: atom_id res chain seq x y z
N MET A 1 -14.88 8.63 -3.03
CA MET A 1 -14.37 9.46 -1.92
C MET A 1 -13.56 8.57 -0.98
N VAL A 2 -12.62 9.12 -0.20
CA VAL A 2 -11.98 8.35 0.89
C VAL A 2 -12.96 8.20 2.04
N ASP A 3 -12.93 7.05 2.72
CA ASP A 3 -13.77 6.80 3.90
C ASP A 3 -13.58 7.89 4.98
N PRO A 4 -14.66 8.49 5.52
CA PRO A 4 -14.56 9.53 6.54
C PRO A 4 -13.92 9.08 7.86
N GLY A 5 -14.06 7.81 8.24
CA GLY A 5 -13.40 7.22 9.40
C GLY A 5 -11.88 7.25 9.24
N ALA A 6 -11.40 6.73 8.11
CA ALA A 6 -9.98 6.78 7.76
C ALA A 6 -9.42 8.20 7.74
N VAL A 7 -10.16 9.17 7.17
CA VAL A 7 -9.74 10.60 7.17
C VAL A 7 -9.63 11.14 8.60
N ARG A 8 -10.61 10.85 9.46
CA ARG A 8 -10.62 11.31 10.86
C ARG A 8 -9.42 10.76 11.62
N ILE A 9 -9.22 9.43 11.61
CA ILE A 9 -8.17 8.76 12.39
C ILE A 9 -6.77 9.12 11.90
N MET A 10 -6.54 9.17 10.59
CA MET A 10 -5.25 9.60 10.04
C MET A 10 -4.91 11.03 10.42
N ARG A 11 -5.90 11.94 10.45
CA ARG A 11 -5.69 13.32 10.86
C ARG A 11 -5.44 13.44 12.37
N SER A 12 -6.26 12.81 13.21
CA SER A 12 -6.21 12.97 14.66
C SER A 12 -5.03 12.25 15.32
N ASN A 13 -4.78 10.99 14.92
CA ASN A 13 -3.82 10.11 15.61
C ASN A 13 -2.44 10.15 14.94
N HIS A 14 -2.40 10.38 13.63
CA HIS A 14 -1.18 10.27 12.83
C HIS A 14 -0.73 11.59 12.18
N GLY A 15 -1.51 12.67 12.33
CA GLY A 15 -1.18 13.99 11.80
C GLY A 15 -1.14 14.08 10.26
N ILE A 16 -1.81 13.16 9.55
CA ILE A 16 -1.81 13.08 8.08
C ILE A 16 -3.20 13.41 7.55
N ASP A 17 -3.31 14.45 6.72
CA ASP A 17 -4.57 14.85 6.13
C ASP A 17 -4.86 14.12 4.80
N LEU A 18 -5.97 13.36 4.77
CA LEU A 18 -6.46 12.63 3.60
C LEU A 18 -7.65 13.32 2.89
N SER A 19 -8.15 14.46 3.37
CA SER A 19 -9.40 15.09 2.90
C SER A 19 -9.41 15.48 1.42
N GLY A 20 -8.25 15.81 0.84
CA GLY A 20 -8.11 16.13 -0.59
C GLY A 20 -7.86 14.91 -1.50
N LYS A 21 -7.79 13.70 -0.94
CA LYS A 21 -7.52 12.48 -1.70
C LYS A 21 -8.81 11.87 -2.23
N HIS A 22 -8.71 11.16 -3.35
CA HIS A 22 -9.81 10.42 -3.95
C HIS A 22 -9.31 9.11 -4.57
N PRO A 23 -10.16 8.07 -4.63
CA PRO A 23 -9.88 6.86 -5.38
C PRO A 23 -9.64 7.17 -6.86
N LYS A 24 -8.66 6.51 -7.46
CA LYS A 24 -8.34 6.58 -8.88
C LYS A 24 -8.39 5.19 -9.47
N ARG A 25 -8.74 5.07 -10.74
CA ARG A 25 -8.65 3.80 -11.46
C ARG A 25 -7.19 3.50 -11.82
N LEU A 26 -6.89 2.23 -12.05
CA LEU A 26 -5.52 1.79 -12.36
C LEU A 26 -4.98 2.39 -13.66
N ASP A 27 -5.84 2.57 -14.67
CA ASP A 27 -5.52 3.18 -15.96
C ASP A 27 -5.15 4.68 -15.86
N GLU A 28 -5.41 5.33 -14.72
CA GLU A 28 -5.08 6.73 -14.48
C GLU A 28 -3.69 6.93 -13.82
N VAL A 29 -3.05 5.86 -13.33
CA VAL A 29 -1.83 5.93 -12.49
C VAL A 29 -0.53 5.92 -13.32
N GLY A 30 -0.58 5.47 -14.57
CA GLY A 30 0.58 5.40 -15.46
C GLY A 30 1.45 4.16 -15.23
N GLY A 31 2.78 4.29 -15.42
CA GLY A 31 3.73 3.19 -15.24
C GLY A 31 3.86 2.74 -13.79
N ILE A 32 3.89 1.43 -13.55
CA ILE A 32 3.90 0.83 -12.21
C ILE A 32 5.05 -0.16 -12.13
N ASP A 33 6.03 0.13 -11.27
CA ASP A 33 7.14 -0.79 -10.98
C ASP A 33 6.78 -1.81 -9.90
N VAL A 34 5.92 -1.43 -8.95
CA VAL A 34 5.51 -2.27 -7.82
C VAL A 34 3.99 -2.16 -7.65
N LEU A 35 3.30 -3.29 -7.73
CA LEU A 35 1.87 -3.40 -7.51
C LEU A 35 1.62 -4.07 -6.15
N VAL A 36 1.13 -3.31 -5.18
CA VAL A 36 0.76 -3.84 -3.86
C VAL A 36 -0.75 -4.10 -3.81
N THR A 37 -1.14 -5.33 -3.52
CA THR A 37 -2.56 -5.71 -3.36
C THR A 37 -2.86 -5.91 -1.88
N MET A 38 -3.98 -5.37 -1.39
CA MET A 38 -4.33 -5.37 0.03
C MET A 38 -5.31 -6.47 0.47
N GLY A 39 -5.73 -7.37 -0.44
CA GLY A 39 -6.58 -8.52 -0.09
C GLY A 39 -8.04 -8.46 -0.58
N CYS A 40 -8.30 -7.91 -1.77
CA CYS A 40 -9.66 -7.57 -2.21
C CYS A 40 -10.59 -8.71 -2.64
N GLY A 41 -10.24 -9.99 -2.45
CA GLY A 41 -11.11 -11.13 -2.84
C GLY A 41 -11.49 -11.21 -4.34
N VAL A 42 -11.03 -10.27 -5.16
CA VAL A 42 -11.26 -10.19 -6.60
C VAL A 42 -9.96 -10.40 -7.36
N ALA A 43 -10.08 -10.83 -8.62
CA ALA A 43 -8.93 -11.02 -9.48
C ALA A 43 -8.16 -9.70 -9.64
N CYS A 44 -6.89 -9.70 -9.21
CA CYS A 44 -6.05 -8.52 -9.35
C CYS A 44 -5.65 -8.34 -10.82
N PRO A 45 -5.66 -7.10 -11.34
CA PRO A 45 -5.27 -6.82 -12.71
C PRO A 45 -3.79 -7.18 -12.93
N TYR A 46 -3.50 -7.78 -14.08
CA TYR A 46 -2.14 -8.07 -14.50
C TYR A 46 -1.48 -6.79 -15.03
N VAL A 47 -0.36 -6.40 -14.43
CA VAL A 47 0.47 -5.28 -14.88
C VAL A 47 1.83 -5.85 -15.32
N PRO A 48 2.12 -5.87 -16.64
CA PRO A 48 3.37 -6.43 -17.15
C PRO A 48 4.59 -5.74 -16.55
N GLY A 49 5.57 -6.52 -16.09
CA GLY A 49 6.84 -6.02 -15.55
C GLY A 49 6.79 -5.49 -14.12
N ALA A 50 5.61 -5.30 -13.53
CA ALA A 50 5.48 -4.87 -12.14
C ALA A 50 5.81 -6.00 -11.16
N LEU A 51 6.54 -5.66 -10.09
CA LEU A 51 6.68 -6.54 -8.93
C LEU A 51 5.36 -6.59 -8.17
N LEU A 52 4.71 -7.76 -8.19
CA LEU A 52 3.47 -7.99 -7.44
C LEU A 52 3.78 -8.34 -5.98
N VAL A 53 3.31 -7.50 -5.06
CA VAL A 53 3.39 -7.72 -3.60
C VAL A 53 1.98 -7.97 -3.08
N LYS A 54 1.76 -9.12 -2.46
CA LYS A 54 0.45 -9.51 -1.91
C LYS A 54 0.45 -9.34 -0.40
N TRP A 55 -0.38 -8.43 0.08
CA TRP A 55 -0.73 -8.32 1.49
C TRP A 55 -2.15 -8.80 1.70
N ASP A 56 -2.37 -9.41 2.86
CA ASP A 56 -3.69 -9.77 3.36
C ASP A 56 -3.98 -8.81 4.52
N ILE A 57 -4.75 -7.76 4.25
CA ILE A 57 -5.07 -6.70 5.20
C ILE A 57 -6.59 -6.68 5.38
N PRO A 58 -7.08 -6.77 6.62
CA PRO A 58 -8.52 -6.71 6.86
C PRO A 58 -9.08 -5.33 6.51
N ASP A 59 -10.30 -5.28 5.99
CA ASP A 59 -11.00 -4.02 5.70
C ASP A 59 -11.56 -3.42 7.00
N PRO A 60 -11.08 -2.22 7.42
CA PRO A 60 -11.55 -1.57 8.64
C PRO A 60 -12.91 -0.86 8.48
N MET A 61 -13.47 -0.82 7.26
CA MET A 61 -14.69 -0.07 6.97
C MET A 61 -15.84 -0.45 7.91
N GLY A 62 -16.49 0.56 8.50
CA GLY A 62 -17.58 0.37 9.45
C GLY A 62 -17.18 -0.18 10.83
N GLY A 63 -15.89 -0.42 11.06
CA GLY A 63 -15.34 -0.84 12.35
C GLY A 63 -15.20 0.31 13.36
N SER A 64 -14.61 0.00 14.52
CA SER A 64 -14.28 0.98 15.55
C SER A 64 -13.04 1.79 15.20
N ASP A 65 -12.81 2.90 15.90
CA ASP A 65 -11.62 3.74 15.70
C ASP A 65 -10.32 2.93 15.93
N GLU A 66 -10.32 1.97 16.85
CA GLU A 66 -9.21 1.05 17.10
C GLU A 66 -8.95 0.13 15.90
N ALA A 67 -10.00 -0.36 15.22
CA ALA A 67 -9.83 -1.20 14.03
C ALA A 67 -9.14 -0.45 12.89
N TYR A 68 -9.45 0.84 12.71
CA TYR A 68 -8.72 1.69 11.76
C TYR A 68 -7.27 1.85 12.17
N ASP A 69 -7.00 2.14 13.45
CA ASP A 69 -5.64 2.35 13.95
C ASP A 69 -4.76 1.10 13.79
N GLU A 70 -5.29 -0.09 14.11
CA GLU A 70 -4.63 -1.38 13.90
C GLU A 70 -4.26 -1.61 12.44
N VAL A 71 -5.17 -1.34 11.50
CA VAL A 71 -4.90 -1.46 10.06
C VAL A 71 -3.85 -0.45 9.59
N ILE A 72 -3.90 0.79 10.09
CA ILE A 72 -2.93 1.83 9.75
C ILE A 72 -1.52 1.41 10.19
N GLU A 73 -1.36 0.92 11.42
CA GLU A 73 -0.07 0.43 11.93
C GLU A 73 0.42 -0.83 11.19
N LEU A 74 -0.50 -1.73 10.83
CA LEU A 74 -0.18 -2.88 10.00
C LEU A 74 0.36 -2.44 8.64
N ILE A 75 -0.31 -1.52 7.94
CA ILE A 75 0.16 -0.95 6.67
C ILE A 75 1.52 -0.28 6.86
N ARG A 76 1.69 0.52 7.91
CA ARG A 76 2.95 1.21 8.22
C ARG A 76 4.11 0.23 8.39
N SER A 77 3.92 -0.86 9.14
CA SER A 77 4.94 -1.88 9.35
C SER A 77 5.31 -2.59 8.04
N LYS A 78 4.31 -2.98 7.23
CA LYS A 78 4.53 -3.63 5.94
C LYS A 78 5.22 -2.72 4.93
N VAL A 79 4.88 -1.43 4.89
CA VAL A 79 5.56 -0.43 4.06
C VAL A 79 7.04 -0.31 4.45
N LYS A 80 7.36 -0.24 5.76
CA LYS A 80 8.75 -0.20 6.24
C LYS A 80 9.55 -1.42 5.78
N VAL A 81 8.99 -2.62 5.92
CA VAL A 81 9.62 -3.87 5.45
C VAL A 81 9.83 -3.82 3.94
N LEU A 82 8.82 -3.43 3.16
CA LEU A 82 8.91 -3.36 1.71
C LEU A 82 10.00 -2.37 1.25
N ILE A 83 10.15 -1.22 1.92
CA ILE A 83 11.22 -0.26 1.63
C ILE A 83 12.60 -0.91 1.83
N ILE A 84 12.79 -1.68 2.90
CA ILE A 84 14.04 -2.40 3.16
C ILE A 84 14.30 -3.45 2.06
N GLU A 85 13.29 -4.25 1.72
CA GLU A 85 13.40 -5.29 0.68
C GLU A 85 13.68 -4.73 -0.72
N LEU A 86 13.18 -3.53 -1.03
CA LEU A 86 13.46 -2.85 -2.30
C LEU A 86 14.85 -2.18 -2.27
N GLY A 87 15.25 -1.60 -1.14
CA GLY A 87 16.57 -1.00 -0.95
C GLY A 87 17.71 -2.04 -1.00
N CYS A 88 17.55 -3.18 -0.33
CA CYS A 88 18.52 -4.28 -0.34
C CYS A 88 18.62 -4.96 -1.72
N ARG A 89 17.61 -4.82 -2.58
CA ARG A 89 17.65 -5.33 -3.96
C ARG A 89 18.72 -4.63 -4.81
N CYS A 90 19.16 -3.43 -4.42
CA CYS A 90 20.27 -2.72 -5.07
C CYS A 90 21.62 -3.42 -4.87
N GLU A 91 21.85 -4.13 -3.76
CA GLU A 91 23.11 -4.83 -3.50
C GLU A 91 23.20 -6.19 -4.24
N ILE A 92 22.08 -6.87 -4.43
CA ILE A 92 22.04 -8.17 -5.13
C ILE A 92 22.10 -7.97 -6.65
N PHE A 93 21.40 -6.96 -7.19
CA PHE A 93 21.40 -6.70 -8.64
C PHE A 93 22.74 -6.15 -9.16
N ARG A 94 23.50 -5.41 -8.34
CA ARG A 94 24.87 -4.96 -8.70
C ARG A 94 25.92 -6.08 -8.80
N ARG A 95 25.68 -7.26 -8.21
CA ARG A 95 26.56 -8.43 -8.34
C ARG A 95 26.21 -9.37 -9.50
N ALA A 96 25.08 -9.14 -10.16
CA ALA A 96 24.57 -10.00 -11.24
C ALA A 96 24.51 -9.29 -12.61
N SER A 97 25.43 -8.35 -12.88
CA SER A 97 25.79 -8.03 -14.26
C SER A 97 26.95 -8.96 -14.67
N PRO A 98 26.72 -10.03 -15.45
CA PRO A 98 27.79 -10.65 -16.19
C PRO A 98 28.21 -9.68 -17.31
N LEU A 99 29.51 -9.47 -17.45
CA LEU A 99 30.15 -8.99 -18.67
C LEU A 99 29.77 -9.88 -19.85
#